data_AF-A0ABD0N2R1-F1
#
_entry.id   AF-A0ABD0N2R1-F1
#
_cell.length_a   1.000
_cell.length_b   1.000
_cell.length_c   1.000
_cell.angle_alpha   90.00
_cell.angle_beta   90.00
_cell.angle_gamma   90.00
#
_symmetry.space_group_name_H-M   'P 1'
#
loop_
_entity.id
_entity.type
_entity.pdbx_description
1 polymer ?
#
loop_
_entity_poly.entity_id
_entity_poly.type
_entity_poly.pdbx_seq_one_letter_code
_entity_poly.pdbx_strand_id
1 'polypeptide(L)'
;VLFHLLDCVRKSSTTADKEKIESGGGNILIHHSRDTAEKQWAETWVLTLAGVARIFNTRRYLLQQLGDFFKAWEVLLDHIQSAALSKNNEVSLAALKSFQEILQLVTPIKDTDKPDALAAMDVPPVLIESLQGSGPGRPLVRSDSLAERLAQRYGAQPSLPPPGEELDDSALWWSAWNTWYRIGTECTRPPSGGADKLVFVPSQPFLTALIQIFPALYQHIAGGFSMEDLKKLGVILHGAVSVPISSDSSPFILPSYTEAVLTSLQEAVLTALDVLQK
;
A
#
# COMPACT_ATOMS: atom_id res chain seq x y z
N VAL A 1 -4.87 8.73 18.80
CA VAL A 1 -6.13 8.75 18.01
C VAL A 1 -6.09 7.73 16.86
N LEU A 2 -5.11 7.79 15.94
CA LEU A 2 -5.06 6.88 14.77
C LEU A 2 -5.07 5.39 15.15
N PHE A 3 -4.23 4.97 16.10
CA PHE A 3 -4.18 3.56 16.53
C PHE A 3 -5.43 3.11 17.28
N HIS A 4 -5.95 3.94 18.18
CA HIS A 4 -7.22 3.67 18.84
C HIS A 4 -8.37 3.48 17.84
N LEU A 5 -8.40 4.28 16.75
CA LEU A 5 -9.38 4.09 15.68
C LEU A 5 -9.18 2.73 14.99
N LEU A 6 -7.94 2.36 14.66
CA LEU A 6 -7.64 1.06 14.06
C LEU A 6 -8.02 -0.10 14.98
N ASP A 7 -7.83 0.02 16.29
CA ASP A 7 -8.24 -0.99 17.28
C ASP A 7 -9.76 -1.15 17.34
N CYS A 8 -10.49 -0.03 17.40
CA CYS A 8 -11.95 -0.06 17.37
C CYS A 8 -12.48 -0.69 16.09
N VAL A 9 -11.93 -0.33 14.93
CA VAL A 9 -12.38 -0.85 13.63
C VAL A 9 -12.04 -2.33 13.48
N ARG A 10 -10.82 -2.76 13.88
CA ARG A 10 -10.42 -4.18 13.93
C ARG A 10 -11.41 -4.97 14.79
N LYS A 11 -11.67 -4.50 16.01
CA LYS A 11 -12.62 -5.15 16.93
C LYS A 11 -14.00 -5.27 16.31
N SER A 12 -14.58 -4.15 15.87
CA SER A 12 -15.91 -4.12 15.27
C SER A 12 -16.02 -5.03 14.05
N SER A 13 -15.01 -5.07 13.17
CA SER A 13 -15.01 -5.97 12.00
C SER A 13 -14.95 -7.43 12.37
N THR A 14 -14.16 -7.81 13.38
CA THR A 14 -14.05 -9.21 13.83
C THR A 14 -15.28 -9.71 14.59
N THR A 15 -16.07 -8.81 15.18
CA THR A 15 -17.28 -9.15 15.95
C THR A 15 -18.58 -8.81 15.21
N ALA A 16 -18.49 -8.31 13.98
CA ALA A 16 -19.65 -7.88 13.20
C ALA A 16 -20.53 -9.07 12.80
N ASP A 17 -21.82 -8.79 12.71
CA ASP A 17 -22.81 -9.78 12.33
C ASP A 17 -22.65 -10.18 10.84
N LYS A 18 -22.78 -11.49 10.60
CA LYS A 18 -22.72 -12.10 9.27
C LYS A 18 -24.11 -12.31 8.68
N GLU A 19 -25.16 -12.09 9.48
CA GLU A 19 -26.53 -12.17 9.00
C GLU A 19 -26.81 -11.10 7.95
N LYS A 20 -27.64 -11.48 6.97
CA LYS A 20 -28.06 -10.58 5.92
C LYS A 20 -29.01 -9.55 6.52
N ILE A 21 -28.72 -8.27 6.32
CA ILE A 21 -29.57 -7.17 6.78
C ILE A 21 -30.90 -7.26 6.03
N GLU A 22 -31.96 -7.62 6.73
CA GLU A 22 -33.32 -7.61 6.18
C GLU A 22 -33.76 -6.15 6.00
N SER A 23 -33.88 -5.70 4.74
CA SER A 23 -34.47 -4.40 4.44
C SER A 23 -35.98 -4.44 4.74
N GLY A 24 -36.35 -4.09 5.97
CA GLY A 24 -37.72 -3.83 6.37
C GLY A 24 -38.27 -2.59 5.66
N GLY A 25 -38.67 -2.74 4.39
CA GLY A 25 -39.37 -1.73 3.61
C GLY A 25 -38.77 -1.46 2.24
N GLY A 26 -39.41 -2.03 1.21
CA GLY A 26 -39.44 -1.53 -0.17
C GLY A 26 -38.15 -1.60 -0.97
N ASN A 27 -38.05 -2.59 -1.86
CA ASN A 27 -37.34 -2.58 -3.17
C ASN A 27 -35.99 -1.85 -3.34
N ILE A 28 -35.25 -1.56 -2.26
CA ILE A 28 -33.88 -1.09 -2.36
C ILE A 28 -33.03 -2.34 -2.57
N LEU A 29 -32.60 -2.54 -3.82
CA LEU A 29 -31.60 -3.54 -4.22
C LEU A 29 -30.28 -3.24 -3.49
N ILE A 30 -30.12 -3.78 -2.29
CA ILE A 30 -28.82 -3.78 -1.62
C ILE A 30 -27.88 -4.65 -2.46
N HIS A 31 -26.84 -4.03 -3.00
CA HIS A 31 -25.80 -4.75 -3.72
C HIS A 31 -25.21 -5.83 -2.80
N HIS A 32 -25.02 -7.06 -3.30
CA HIS A 32 -24.49 -8.22 -2.54
C HIS A 32 -23.15 -7.97 -1.81
N SER A 33 -22.49 -6.85 -2.07
CA SER A 33 -21.28 -6.41 -1.39
C SER A 33 -21.52 -5.77 -0.02
N ARG A 34 -22.75 -5.35 0.32
CA ARG A 34 -23.06 -4.56 1.54
C ARG A 34 -24.20 -5.13 2.38
N ASP A 35 -24.53 -6.37 2.11
CA ASP A 35 -25.72 -7.01 2.66
C ASP A 35 -25.52 -7.56 4.07
N THR A 36 -24.31 -7.50 4.64
CA THR A 36 -24.04 -7.86 6.05
C THR A 36 -23.28 -6.74 6.76
N ALA A 37 -23.41 -6.68 8.10
CA ALA A 37 -22.62 -5.76 8.91
C ALA A 37 -21.11 -6.08 8.80
N GLU A 38 -20.75 -7.37 8.70
CA GLU A 38 -19.37 -7.82 8.48
C GLU A 38 -18.75 -7.19 7.24
N LYS A 39 -19.46 -7.17 6.10
CA LYS A 39 -18.94 -6.58 4.86
C LYS A 39 -18.74 -5.07 4.97
N GLN A 40 -19.66 -4.36 5.62
CA GLN A 40 -19.52 -2.90 5.81
C GLN A 40 -18.36 -2.55 6.76
N TRP A 41 -18.16 -3.34 7.82
CA TRP A 41 -17.01 -3.17 8.69
C TRP A 41 -15.70 -3.56 8.01
N ALA A 42 -15.71 -4.53 7.10
CA ALA A 42 -14.56 -4.84 6.25
C ALA A 42 -14.18 -3.64 5.35
N GLU A 43 -15.15 -3.02 4.65
CA GLU A 43 -14.92 -1.78 3.89
C GLU A 43 -14.32 -0.67 4.78
N THR A 44 -14.86 -0.51 5.99
CA THR A 44 -14.37 0.48 6.97
C THR A 44 -12.94 0.19 7.40
N TRP A 45 -12.59 -1.08 7.64
CA TRP A 45 -11.24 -1.49 8.01
C TRP A 45 -10.25 -1.21 6.88
N VAL A 46 -10.59 -1.57 5.65
CA VAL A 46 -9.78 -1.28 4.46
C VAL A 46 -9.48 0.21 4.34
N LEU A 47 -10.51 1.05 4.38
CA LEU A 47 -10.36 2.51 4.24
C LEU A 47 -9.55 3.13 5.39
N THR A 48 -9.79 2.69 6.61
CA THR A 48 -9.09 3.20 7.80
C THR A 48 -7.61 2.83 7.75
N LEU A 49 -7.29 1.56 7.45
CA LEU A 49 -5.91 1.09 7.36
C LEU A 49 -5.14 1.83 6.26
N ALA A 50 -5.73 1.95 5.06
CA ALA A 50 -5.13 2.69 3.96
C ALA A 50 -4.92 4.18 4.31
N GLY A 51 -5.88 4.80 4.99
CA GLY A 51 -5.76 6.18 5.47
C GLY A 51 -4.59 6.36 6.44
N VAL A 52 -4.42 5.47 7.42
CA VAL A 52 -3.31 5.53 8.37
C VAL A 52 -1.97 5.26 7.68
N ALA A 53 -1.89 4.25 6.80
CA ALA A 53 -0.70 3.95 6.00
C ALA A 53 -0.24 5.18 5.19
N ARG A 54 -1.19 5.86 4.52
CA ARG A 54 -0.90 7.08 3.75
C ARG A 54 -0.41 8.22 4.62
N ILE A 55 -0.93 8.39 5.83
CA ILE A 55 -0.43 9.39 6.78
C ILE A 55 1.02 9.07 7.16
N PHE A 56 1.34 7.81 7.42
CA PHE A 56 2.71 7.37 7.72
C PHE A 56 3.69 7.63 6.58
N ASN A 57 3.27 7.44 5.33
CA ASN A 57 4.11 7.74 4.17
C ASN A 57 4.23 9.27 3.93
N THR A 58 3.10 9.97 3.81
CA THR A 58 3.07 11.40 3.40
C THR A 58 3.46 12.38 4.51
N ARG A 59 3.37 12.01 5.78
CA ARG A 59 3.68 12.88 6.94
C ARG A 59 4.81 12.32 7.81
N ARG A 60 5.64 11.42 7.27
CA ARG A 60 6.75 10.75 7.99
C ARG A 60 7.60 11.72 8.81
N TYR A 61 8.12 12.79 8.20
CA TYR A 61 8.99 13.75 8.89
C TYR A 61 8.33 14.42 10.10
N LEU A 62 7.04 14.77 9.98
CA LEU A 62 6.29 15.33 11.09
C LEU A 62 6.07 14.29 12.19
N LEU A 63 5.77 13.04 11.83
CA LEU A 63 5.60 11.96 12.80
C LEU A 63 6.91 11.61 13.52
N GLN A 64 8.04 11.65 12.82
CA GLN A 64 9.36 11.45 13.40
C GLN A 64 9.69 12.50 14.47
N GLN A 65 9.30 13.77 14.24
CA GLN A 65 9.50 14.86 15.21
C GLN A 65 8.68 14.70 16.51
N LEU A 66 7.62 13.89 16.52
CA LEU A 66 6.79 13.66 17.71
C LEU A 66 7.44 12.68 18.71
N GLY A 67 8.55 12.03 18.34
CA GLY A 67 9.19 10.98 19.13
C GLY A 67 8.47 9.62 19.01
N ASP A 68 9.12 8.55 19.50
CA ASP A 68 8.59 7.18 19.50
C ASP A 68 8.13 6.66 18.12
N PHE A 69 8.67 7.21 17.02
CA PHE A 69 8.25 6.85 15.66
C PHE A 69 8.42 5.35 15.36
N PHE A 70 9.51 4.75 15.83
CA PHE A 70 9.73 3.31 15.68
C PHE A 70 8.60 2.47 16.32
N LYS A 71 8.17 2.82 17.54
CA LYS A 71 7.04 2.14 18.19
C LYS A 71 5.76 2.34 17.38
N ALA A 72 5.52 3.54 16.88
CA ALA A 72 4.36 3.85 16.06
C ALA A 72 4.36 3.06 14.73
N TRP A 73 5.53 2.89 14.12
CA TRP A 73 5.76 2.05 12.95
C TRP A 73 5.47 0.58 13.24
N GLU A 74 5.96 0.04 14.36
CA GLU A 74 5.67 -1.34 14.78
C GLU A 74 4.17 -1.58 15.02
N VAL A 75 3.47 -0.62 15.63
CA VAL A 75 2.01 -0.70 15.81
C VAL A 75 1.30 -0.73 14.45
N LEU A 76 1.72 0.11 13.49
CA LEU A 76 1.15 0.07 12.14
C LEU A 76 1.40 -1.29 11.46
N LEU A 77 2.62 -1.84 11.56
CA LEU A 77 2.96 -3.15 11.03
C LEU A 77 2.13 -4.28 11.66
N ASP A 78 1.82 -4.20 12.97
CA ASP A 78 0.91 -5.14 13.63
C ASP A 78 -0.52 -5.09 13.03
N HIS A 79 -1.04 -3.88 12.77
CA HIS A 79 -2.33 -3.72 12.11
C HIS A 79 -2.33 -4.26 10.68
N ILE A 80 -1.25 -4.04 9.92
CA ILE A 80 -1.08 -4.58 8.58
C ILE A 80 -1.03 -6.12 8.63
N GLN A 81 -0.22 -6.71 9.51
CA GLN A 81 -0.12 -8.15 9.67
C GLN A 81 -1.47 -8.77 10.06
N SER A 82 -2.15 -8.18 11.05
CA SER A 82 -3.46 -8.66 11.52
C SER A 82 -4.51 -8.62 10.40
N ALA A 83 -4.52 -7.55 9.59
CA ALA A 83 -5.44 -7.42 8.46
C ALA A 83 -5.07 -8.37 7.31
N ALA A 84 -3.78 -8.52 6.98
CA ALA A 84 -3.29 -9.43 5.94
C ALA A 84 -3.59 -10.90 6.25
N LEU A 85 -3.65 -11.27 7.54
CA LEU A 85 -4.03 -12.61 8.00
C LEU A 85 -5.53 -12.78 8.28
N SER A 86 -6.35 -11.78 7.92
CA SER A 86 -7.80 -11.88 7.99
C SER A 86 -8.34 -12.92 7.01
N LYS A 87 -9.42 -13.60 7.39
CA LYS A 87 -10.17 -14.51 6.50
C LYS A 87 -11.03 -13.78 5.46
N ASN A 88 -11.11 -12.45 5.56
CA ASN A 88 -11.80 -11.64 4.56
C ASN A 88 -10.80 -11.26 3.45
N ASN A 89 -11.07 -11.74 2.23
CA ASN A 89 -10.20 -11.54 1.06
C ASN A 89 -9.99 -10.07 0.68
N GLU A 90 -10.98 -9.21 0.91
CA GLU A 90 -10.88 -7.78 0.63
C GLU A 90 -9.94 -7.10 1.62
N VAL A 91 -10.14 -7.37 2.92
CA VAL A 91 -9.30 -6.85 3.99
C VAL A 91 -7.86 -7.32 3.84
N SER A 92 -7.65 -8.61 3.58
CA SER A 92 -6.32 -9.20 3.49
C SER A 92 -5.54 -8.67 2.28
N LEU A 93 -6.18 -8.57 1.11
CA LEU A 93 -5.55 -7.99 -0.08
C LEU A 93 -5.25 -6.50 0.09
N ALA A 94 -6.18 -5.74 0.67
CA ALA A 94 -5.97 -4.31 0.92
C ALA A 94 -4.82 -4.06 1.90
N ALA A 95 -4.65 -4.90 2.91
CA ALA A 95 -3.56 -4.80 3.86
C ALA A 95 -2.19 -4.92 3.18
N LEU A 96 -2.03 -5.85 2.22
CA LEU A 96 -0.80 -5.98 1.44
C LEU A 96 -0.54 -4.75 0.56
N LYS A 97 -1.59 -4.15 -0.01
CA LYS A 97 -1.46 -2.88 -0.76
C LYS A 97 -1.03 -1.73 0.15
N SER A 98 -1.63 -1.61 1.33
CA SER A 98 -1.20 -0.62 2.34
C SER A 98 0.24 -0.87 2.81
N PHE A 99 0.66 -2.13 2.91
CA PHE A 99 2.05 -2.46 3.20
C PHE A 99 2.98 -1.98 2.09
N GLN A 100 2.65 -2.26 0.83
CA GLN A 100 3.44 -1.76 -0.30
C GLN A 100 3.52 -0.23 -0.31
N GLU A 101 2.42 0.47 0.00
CA GLU A 101 2.35 1.94 0.06
C GLU A 101 3.32 2.53 1.09
N ILE A 102 3.51 1.90 2.26
CA ILE A 102 4.43 2.43 3.29
C ILE A 102 5.91 2.16 3.00
N LEU A 103 6.21 1.27 2.06
CA LEU A 103 7.58 0.94 1.65
C LEU A 103 8.07 1.80 0.49
N GLN A 104 7.14 2.24 -0.37
CA GLN A 104 7.41 3.19 -1.43
C GLN A 104 7.50 4.60 -0.83
N LEU A 105 8.64 4.89 -0.20
CA LEU A 105 8.95 6.25 0.22
C LEU A 105 9.00 7.15 -1.02
N VAL A 106 8.11 8.12 -1.09
CA VAL A 106 8.32 9.27 -1.96
C VAL A 106 9.46 10.06 -1.35
N THR A 107 10.69 9.82 -1.80
CA THR A 107 11.77 10.79 -1.59
C THR A 107 11.32 12.09 -2.27
N PRO A 108 11.16 13.20 -1.53
CA PRO A 108 10.98 14.49 -2.18
C PRO A 108 12.18 14.67 -3.10
N ILE A 109 11.93 14.92 -4.38
CA ILE A 109 12.98 15.20 -5.35
C ILE A 109 13.79 16.36 -4.77
N LYS A 110 15.02 16.06 -4.35
CA LYS A 110 16.00 17.07 -3.99
C LYS A 110 16.47 17.63 -5.32
N ASP A 111 15.82 18.69 -5.81
CA ASP A 111 16.35 19.52 -6.91
C ASP A 111 17.72 20.04 -6.46
N THR A 112 18.75 19.26 -6.70
CA THR A 112 20.14 19.55 -6.35
C THR A 112 20.84 19.87 -7.66
N ASP A 113 21.20 21.15 -7.78
CA ASP A 113 22.21 21.72 -8.66
C ASP A 113 21.92 21.76 -10.17
N LYS A 114 21.23 22.82 -10.61
CA LYS A 114 21.67 23.53 -11.82
C LYS A 114 22.76 24.52 -11.41
N PRO A 115 24.01 24.40 -11.90
CA PRO A 115 24.98 25.46 -11.70
C PRO A 115 24.57 26.69 -12.51
N ASP A 116 24.59 27.84 -11.86
CA ASP A 116 24.48 29.16 -12.48
C ASP A 116 25.50 29.31 -13.60
N ALA A 117 25.01 29.54 -14.82
CA ALA A 117 25.79 30.09 -15.92
C ALA A 117 25.04 31.29 -16.49
N LEU A 118 25.24 32.45 -15.85
CA LEU A 118 24.96 33.74 -16.47
C LEU A 118 26.06 34.05 -17.51
N ALA A 119 25.62 34.63 -18.63
CA ALA A 119 26.36 35.41 -19.63
C ALA A 119 26.80 34.71 -20.94
N ALA A 120 25.98 34.90 -21.99
CA ALA A 120 26.35 35.42 -23.32
C ALA A 120 25.04 35.55 -24.16
N MET A 121 24.50 36.77 -24.36
CA MET A 121 24.44 37.51 -25.65
C MET A 121 24.02 36.62 -26.84
N ASP A 122 23.01 36.89 -27.68
CA ASP A 122 22.61 38.16 -28.31
C ASP A 122 21.39 37.88 -29.24
N VAL A 123 20.27 38.61 -29.21
CA VAL A 123 19.41 38.93 -30.40
C VAL A 123 18.48 40.15 -30.11
N PRO A 124 18.36 41.18 -30.99
CA PRO A 124 17.56 42.41 -30.76
C PRO A 124 16.10 42.36 -31.27
N PRO A 125 15.29 43.42 -31.01
CA PRO A 125 13.81 43.37 -31.02
C PRO A 125 13.16 43.99 -32.28
N VAL A 126 11.93 43.57 -32.62
CA VAL A 126 10.99 44.35 -33.46
C VAL A 126 9.55 44.23 -32.93
N LEU A 127 8.84 45.34 -33.10
CA LEU A 127 7.61 45.85 -32.49
C LEU A 127 6.29 45.47 -33.20
N ILE A 128 5.17 45.61 -32.45
CA ILE A 128 3.76 45.88 -32.88
C ILE A 128 3.03 44.65 -33.48
N GLU A 129 1.85 44.22 -33.00
CA GLU A 129 0.57 44.92 -33.19
C GLU A 129 -0.56 44.42 -32.28
N SER A 130 -1.42 45.36 -31.91
CA SER A 130 -2.65 45.26 -31.11
C SER A 130 -3.74 44.39 -31.76
N LEU A 131 -4.66 43.86 -30.94
CA LEU A 131 -6.09 44.21 -31.02
C LEU A 131 -6.89 43.60 -29.85
N GLN A 132 -7.54 44.49 -29.11
CA GLN A 132 -8.55 44.20 -28.11
C GLN A 132 -9.88 43.78 -28.77
N GLY A 133 -10.56 42.80 -28.19
CA GLY A 133 -11.98 42.51 -28.42
C GLY A 133 -12.69 42.33 -27.09
N SER A 134 -13.56 43.28 -26.74
CA SER A 134 -14.32 43.35 -25.49
C SER A 134 -15.69 42.66 -25.62
N GLY A 135 -16.14 41.97 -24.57
CA GLY A 135 -17.51 41.47 -24.40
C GLY A 135 -17.84 41.31 -22.90
N PRO A 136 -18.99 41.79 -22.38
CA PRO A 136 -19.21 41.91 -20.94
C PRO A 136 -19.95 40.71 -20.34
N GLY A 137 -19.41 40.15 -19.26
CA GLY A 137 -20.10 39.14 -18.44
C GLY A 137 -19.44 39.03 -17.06
N ARG A 138 -20.22 39.25 -16.01
CA ARG A 138 -19.81 39.26 -14.59
C ARG A 138 -18.94 38.06 -14.18
N PRO A 139 -17.86 38.23 -13.39
CA PRO A 139 -17.25 37.12 -12.68
C PRO A 139 -18.10 36.76 -11.46
N LEU A 140 -18.67 35.56 -11.46
CA LEU A 140 -19.16 34.89 -10.26
C LEU A 140 -17.96 34.66 -9.33
N VAL A 141 -18.01 35.21 -8.11
CA VAL A 141 -17.04 34.95 -7.05
C VAL A 141 -17.12 33.47 -6.70
N ARG A 142 -16.09 32.71 -7.07
CA ARG A 142 -15.95 31.30 -6.76
C ARG A 142 -15.73 31.20 -5.24
N SER A 143 -16.61 30.46 -4.57
CA SER A 143 -16.49 30.20 -3.14
C SER A 143 -15.27 29.30 -2.91
N ASP A 144 -14.19 29.85 -2.36
CA ASP A 144 -12.98 29.09 -2.04
C ASP A 144 -13.32 27.94 -1.09
N SER A 145 -12.96 26.74 -1.51
CA SER A 145 -13.31 25.51 -0.81
C SER A 145 -12.46 25.36 0.46
N LEU A 146 -13.04 24.75 1.50
CA LEU A 146 -12.32 24.43 2.74
C LEU A 146 -11.06 23.58 2.47
N ALA A 147 -11.03 22.84 1.37
CA ALA A 147 -9.88 22.09 0.88
C ALA A 147 -8.69 22.98 0.49
N GLU A 148 -8.92 24.11 -0.17
CA GLU A 148 -7.86 25.09 -0.52
C GLU A 148 -7.32 25.75 0.75
N ARG A 149 -8.19 26.13 1.70
CA ARG A 149 -7.75 26.70 2.98
C ARG A 149 -6.91 25.71 3.81
N LEU A 150 -7.23 24.42 3.76
CA LEU A 150 -6.40 23.38 4.36
C LEU A 150 -5.08 23.21 3.60
N ALA A 151 -5.09 23.20 2.26
CA ALA A 151 -3.89 23.10 1.44
C ALA A 151 -2.91 24.26 1.71
N GLN A 152 -3.38 25.50 1.81
CA GLN A 152 -2.54 26.65 2.21
C GLN A 152 -1.96 26.51 3.62
N ARG A 153 -2.72 25.97 4.58
CA ARG A 153 -2.25 25.71 5.96
C ARG A 153 -1.22 24.59 6.04
N TYR A 154 -1.22 23.65 5.10
CA TYR A 154 -0.26 22.55 5.00
C TYR A 154 0.89 22.81 4.00
N GLY A 155 0.81 23.88 3.20
CA GLY A 155 1.83 24.29 2.24
C GLY A 155 3.01 25.05 2.86
N ALA A 156 2.90 25.47 4.13
CA ALA A 156 4.05 25.87 4.92
C ALA A 156 4.82 24.60 5.35
N GLN A 157 5.66 24.09 4.45
CA GLN A 157 6.66 23.07 4.73
C GLN A 157 7.47 23.49 5.98
N PRO A 158 7.59 22.66 7.02
CA PRO A 158 8.65 22.83 8.00
C PRO A 158 9.98 22.74 7.24
N SER A 159 10.84 23.74 7.41
CA SER A 159 12.22 23.67 6.95
C SER A 159 12.85 22.33 7.34
N LEU A 160 13.54 21.69 6.39
CA LEU A 160 14.34 20.48 6.61
C LEU A 160 15.09 20.57 7.94
N PRO A 161 15.03 19.54 8.80
CA PRO A 161 15.82 19.53 10.02
C PRO A 161 17.32 19.60 9.66
N PRO A 162 18.15 20.20 10.52
CA PRO A 162 19.59 20.24 10.31
C PRO A 162 20.15 18.82 10.14
N PRO A 163 21.21 18.63 9.33
CA PRO A 163 21.88 17.34 9.18
C PRO A 163 22.53 16.99 10.52
N GLY A 164 21.88 16.12 11.30
CA GLY A 164 22.30 15.87 12.68
C GLY A 164 21.82 14.57 13.31
N GLU A 165 20.64 14.06 12.95
CA GLU A 165 20.19 12.74 13.40
C GLU A 165 19.38 12.09 12.27
N GLU A 166 20.06 11.56 11.25
CA GLU A 166 19.47 10.52 10.42
C GLU A 166 19.24 9.31 11.34
N LEU A 167 18.00 9.14 11.79
CA LEU A 167 17.60 7.93 12.48
C LEU A 167 17.96 6.76 11.56
N ASP A 168 18.65 5.75 12.08
CA ASP A 168 18.99 4.56 11.31
C ASP A 168 17.70 3.84 10.90
N ASP A 169 17.20 4.19 9.71
CA ASP A 169 15.98 3.64 9.14
C ASP A 169 16.11 2.12 8.91
N SER A 170 17.34 1.57 8.98
CA SER A 170 17.62 0.12 8.94
C SER A 170 16.71 -0.66 9.89
N ALA A 171 16.57 -0.22 11.14
CA ALA A 171 15.71 -0.92 12.11
C ALA A 171 14.25 -0.97 11.65
N LEU A 172 13.74 0.10 11.04
CA LEU A 172 12.36 0.18 10.53
C LEU A 172 12.15 -0.81 9.37
N TRP A 173 13.11 -0.85 8.44
CA TRP A 173 13.04 -1.72 7.27
C TRP A 173 13.19 -3.20 7.63
N TRP A 174 14.05 -3.52 8.59
CA TRP A 174 14.14 -4.87 9.13
C TRP A 174 12.88 -5.29 9.91
N SER A 175 12.23 -4.36 10.61
CA SER A 175 10.92 -4.61 11.22
C SER A 175 9.85 -4.91 10.16
N ALA A 176 9.85 -4.18 9.04
CA ALA A 176 8.98 -4.46 7.90
C ALA A 176 9.30 -5.82 7.26
N TRP A 177 10.56 -6.13 6.99
CA TRP A 177 11.00 -7.44 6.49
C TRP A 177 10.47 -8.58 7.36
N ASN A 178 10.64 -8.48 8.68
CA ASN A 178 10.18 -9.48 9.63
C ASN A 178 8.66 -9.63 9.61
N THR A 179 7.92 -8.52 9.46
CA THR A 179 6.46 -8.53 9.33
C THR A 179 6.03 -9.21 8.04
N TRP A 180 6.65 -8.87 6.90
CA TRP A 180 6.39 -9.52 5.62
C TRP A 180 6.67 -11.03 5.67
N TYR A 181 7.79 -11.42 6.26
CA TYR A 181 8.15 -12.82 6.44
C TYR A 181 7.11 -13.57 7.31
N ARG A 182 6.65 -12.97 8.41
CA ARG A 182 5.58 -13.55 9.25
C ARG A 182 4.27 -13.71 8.48
N ILE A 183 3.85 -12.70 7.73
CA ILE A 183 2.65 -12.77 6.89
C ILE A 183 2.80 -13.93 5.90
N GLY A 184 3.89 -13.96 5.14
CA GLY A 184 4.14 -14.97 4.13
C GLY A 184 4.19 -16.38 4.70
N THR A 185 4.90 -16.60 5.82
CA THR A 185 5.00 -17.92 6.45
C THR A 185 3.66 -18.43 6.98
N GLU A 186 2.82 -17.55 7.54
CA GLU A 186 1.53 -17.95 8.08
C GLU A 186 0.50 -18.20 6.97
N CYS A 187 0.44 -17.33 5.95
CA CYS A 187 -0.54 -17.48 4.88
C CYS A 187 -0.22 -18.61 3.89
N THR A 188 1.06 -18.98 3.73
CA THR A 188 1.49 -20.09 2.86
C THR A 188 1.71 -21.40 3.61
N ARG A 189 1.44 -21.43 4.93
CA ARG A 189 1.59 -22.65 5.73
C ARG A 189 0.64 -23.74 5.21
N PRO A 190 1.14 -24.95 4.88
CA PRO A 190 0.28 -26.06 4.53
C PRO A 190 -0.69 -26.39 5.68
N PRO A 191 -1.96 -26.73 5.39
CA PRO A 191 -2.91 -27.09 6.42
C PRO A 191 -2.42 -28.27 7.26
N SER A 192 -2.24 -28.03 8.56
CA SER A 192 -1.79 -29.02 9.54
C SER A 192 -3.01 -29.55 10.32
N GLY A 193 -3.83 -30.42 9.73
CA GLY A 193 -4.98 -31.00 10.43
C GLY A 193 -6.00 -31.74 9.56
N GLY A 194 -6.74 -32.68 10.17
CA GLY A 194 -7.67 -33.62 9.51
C GLY A 194 -8.90 -32.99 8.84
N ALA A 195 -9.60 -33.82 8.07
CA ALA A 195 -10.56 -33.51 7.00
C ALA A 195 -11.72 -32.53 7.28
N ASP A 196 -11.95 -32.09 8.53
CA ASP A 196 -13.17 -31.35 8.92
C ASP A 196 -12.98 -29.85 9.18
N LYS A 197 -11.76 -29.30 9.10
CA LYS A 197 -11.55 -27.86 9.30
C LYS A 197 -11.51 -27.14 7.95
N LEU A 198 -12.46 -26.25 7.70
CA LEU A 198 -12.40 -25.31 6.57
C LEU A 198 -11.11 -24.51 6.64
N VAL A 199 -10.14 -24.87 5.80
CA VAL A 199 -8.85 -24.19 5.68
C VAL A 199 -9.06 -22.95 4.84
N PHE A 200 -8.69 -21.79 5.37
CA PHE A 200 -8.63 -20.57 4.57
C PHE A 200 -7.46 -20.71 3.58
N VAL A 201 -7.75 -20.62 2.29
CA VAL A 201 -6.75 -20.66 1.23
C VAL A 201 -6.60 -19.24 0.66
N PRO A 202 -5.39 -18.65 0.66
CA PRO A 202 -5.19 -17.33 0.08
C PRO A 202 -5.53 -17.30 -1.42
N SER A 203 -6.09 -16.19 -1.89
CA SER A 203 -6.41 -15.99 -3.30
C SER A 203 -5.15 -15.70 -4.13
N GLN A 204 -5.22 -15.97 -5.44
CA GLN A 204 -4.11 -15.66 -6.36
C GLN A 204 -3.73 -14.16 -6.37
N PRO A 205 -4.68 -13.20 -6.38
CA PRO A 205 -4.34 -11.78 -6.25
C PRO A 205 -3.61 -11.44 -4.94
N PHE A 206 -4.00 -12.07 -3.82
CA PHE A 206 -3.32 -11.87 -2.54
C PHE A 206 -1.87 -12.36 -2.58
N LEU A 207 -1.63 -13.58 -3.07
CA LEU A 207 -0.28 -14.13 -3.18
C LEU A 207 0.58 -13.31 -4.15
N THR A 208 0.01 -12.86 -5.25
CA THR A 208 0.71 -11.99 -6.21
C THR A 208 1.15 -10.68 -5.54
N ALA A 209 0.23 -10.02 -4.83
CA ALA A 209 0.54 -8.78 -4.10
C ALA A 209 1.60 -9.02 -3.01
N LEU A 210 1.57 -10.16 -2.31
CA LEU A 210 2.55 -10.52 -1.29
C LEU A 210 3.97 -10.56 -1.89
N ILE A 211 4.14 -11.22 -3.03
CA ILE A 211 5.46 -11.32 -3.68
C ILE A 211 5.91 -9.98 -4.24
N GLN A 212 4.99 -9.17 -4.78
CA GLN A 212 5.30 -7.83 -5.31
C GLN A 212 5.77 -6.82 -4.25
N ILE A 213 5.61 -7.11 -2.97
CA ILE A 213 6.17 -6.29 -1.88
C ILE A 213 7.70 -6.47 -1.79
N PHE A 214 8.22 -7.67 -2.09
CA PHE A 214 9.63 -7.99 -1.86
C PHE A 214 10.61 -7.04 -2.57
N PRO A 215 10.46 -6.69 -3.86
CA PRO A 215 11.35 -5.73 -4.51
C PRO A 215 11.48 -4.39 -3.77
N ALA A 216 10.37 -3.87 -3.24
CA ALA A 216 10.37 -2.62 -2.48
C ALA A 216 11.05 -2.78 -1.11
N LEU A 217 10.89 -3.92 -0.44
CA LEU A 217 11.64 -4.23 0.79
C LEU A 217 13.14 -4.35 0.52
N TYR A 218 13.52 -5.09 -0.52
CA TYR A 218 14.91 -5.38 -0.82
C TYR A 218 15.74 -4.12 -1.06
N GLN A 219 15.16 -3.10 -1.72
CA GLN A 219 15.80 -1.79 -1.91
C GLN A 219 16.32 -1.17 -0.60
N HIS A 220 15.66 -1.44 0.53
CA HIS A 220 16.02 -0.87 1.82
C HIS A 220 16.93 -1.77 2.66
N ILE A 221 16.87 -3.10 2.47
CA ILE A 221 17.60 -4.07 3.31
C ILE A 221 18.80 -4.72 2.60
N ALA A 222 19.01 -4.45 1.31
CA ALA A 222 20.06 -5.09 0.49
C ALA A 222 21.44 -5.07 1.15
N GLY A 223 21.83 -3.96 1.79
CA GLY A 223 23.13 -3.82 2.45
C GLY A 223 23.38 -4.78 3.62
N GLY A 224 22.33 -5.33 4.23
CA GLY A 224 22.44 -6.32 5.32
C GLY A 224 21.85 -7.69 4.97
N PHE A 225 21.42 -7.90 3.72
CA PHE A 225 20.71 -9.11 3.32
C PHE A 225 21.65 -10.31 3.28
N SER A 226 21.32 -11.37 4.02
CA SER A 226 22.21 -12.53 4.22
C SER A 226 21.71 -13.79 3.51
N MET A 227 22.54 -14.84 3.50
CA MET A 227 22.13 -16.17 3.07
C MET A 227 21.00 -16.77 3.94
N GLU A 228 20.86 -16.35 5.19
CA GLU A 228 19.72 -16.76 6.02
C GLU A 228 18.42 -16.12 5.52
N ASP A 229 18.47 -14.85 5.15
CA ASP A 229 17.32 -14.12 4.63
C ASP A 229 16.92 -14.60 3.23
N LEU A 230 17.90 -15.01 2.41
CA LEU A 230 17.64 -15.68 1.15
C LEU A 230 16.89 -17.01 1.33
N LYS A 231 17.23 -17.81 2.36
CA LYS A 231 16.47 -19.03 2.69
C LYS A 231 15.05 -18.69 3.14
N LYS A 232 14.88 -17.65 3.95
CA LYS A 232 13.56 -17.15 4.38
C LYS A 232 12.71 -16.74 3.17
N LEU A 233 13.28 -15.98 2.23
CA LEU A 233 12.64 -15.63 0.96
C LEU A 233 12.22 -16.89 0.20
N GLY A 234 13.13 -17.86 0.03
CA GLY A 234 12.86 -19.11 -0.67
C GLY A 234 11.67 -19.88 -0.11
N VAL A 235 11.50 -19.91 1.21
CA VAL A 235 10.32 -20.50 1.87
C VAL A 235 9.03 -19.81 1.44
N ILE A 236 9.01 -18.48 1.39
CA ILE A 236 7.83 -17.72 0.98
C ILE A 236 7.51 -17.91 -0.50
N LEU A 237 8.52 -17.82 -1.38
CA LEU A 237 8.33 -17.99 -2.82
C LEU A 237 7.79 -19.39 -3.13
N HIS A 238 8.42 -20.43 -2.57
CA HIS A 238 7.98 -21.82 -2.73
C HIS A 238 6.56 -22.02 -2.18
N GLY A 239 6.29 -21.49 -0.97
CA GLY A 239 4.96 -21.56 -0.35
C GLY A 239 3.88 -20.95 -1.23
N ALA A 240 4.12 -19.76 -1.79
CA ALA A 240 3.15 -19.04 -2.62
C ALA A 240 2.82 -19.81 -3.92
N VAL A 241 3.83 -20.33 -4.63
CA VAL A 241 3.60 -21.08 -5.87
C VAL A 241 3.03 -22.49 -5.65
N SER A 242 3.10 -23.00 -4.42
CA SER A 242 2.53 -24.30 -4.04
C SER A 242 1.04 -24.22 -3.67
N VAL A 243 0.47 -23.02 -3.52
CA VAL A 243 -0.95 -22.86 -3.21
C VAL A 243 -1.79 -23.24 -4.44
N PRO A 244 -2.81 -24.12 -4.30
CA PRO A 244 -3.67 -24.49 -5.41
C PRO A 244 -4.33 -23.29 -6.09
N ILE A 245 -4.35 -23.29 -7.42
CA ILE A 245 -5.05 -22.27 -8.20
C ILE A 245 -6.55 -22.58 -8.15
N SER A 246 -7.36 -21.65 -7.65
CA SER A 246 -8.83 -21.75 -7.72
C SER A 246 -9.30 -21.73 -9.18
N SER A 247 -10.37 -22.45 -9.49
CA SER A 247 -10.95 -22.55 -10.84
C SER A 247 -11.12 -21.19 -11.52
N ASP A 248 -11.51 -20.17 -10.77
CA ASP A 248 -11.80 -18.82 -11.29
C ASP A 248 -10.55 -18.04 -11.73
N SER A 249 -9.36 -18.51 -11.34
CA SER A 249 -8.06 -17.96 -11.73
C SER A 249 -7.25 -18.93 -12.60
N SER A 250 -7.78 -20.12 -12.86
CA SER A 250 -7.17 -21.07 -13.78
C SER A 250 -7.46 -20.61 -15.21
N PRO A 251 -6.45 -20.51 -16.09
CA PRO A 251 -6.73 -20.41 -17.52
C PRO A 251 -7.52 -21.67 -17.91
N PHE A 252 -8.82 -21.53 -18.20
CA PHE A 252 -9.70 -22.62 -18.64
C PHE A 252 -9.30 -23.19 -20.01
N ILE A 253 -8.29 -22.61 -20.64
CA ILE A 253 -7.72 -23.06 -21.90
C ILE A 253 -6.40 -23.72 -21.55
N LEU A 254 -6.35 -25.05 -21.71
CA LEU A 254 -5.09 -25.78 -21.80
C LEU A 254 -4.14 -24.95 -22.66
N PRO A 255 -2.98 -24.51 -22.15
CA PRO A 255 -1.99 -23.88 -22.99
C PRO A 255 -1.73 -24.83 -24.15
N SER A 256 -1.92 -24.37 -25.39
CA SER A 256 -1.31 -25.04 -26.53
C SER A 256 0.14 -25.27 -26.14
N TYR A 257 0.67 -26.48 -26.33
CA TYR A 257 2.00 -26.92 -25.89
C TYR A 257 3.17 -26.00 -26.31
N THR A 258 2.89 -24.95 -27.08
CA THR A 258 3.78 -23.97 -27.67
C THR A 258 3.85 -22.62 -26.92
N GLU A 259 2.92 -22.29 -26.02
CA GLU A 259 2.93 -21.01 -25.27
C GLU A 259 2.73 -21.25 -23.77
N ALA A 260 3.84 -21.29 -23.01
CA ALA A 260 3.77 -21.27 -21.54
C ALA A 260 3.39 -19.85 -21.09
N VAL A 261 2.09 -19.57 -20.95
CA VAL A 261 1.61 -18.32 -20.35
C VAL A 261 1.83 -18.39 -18.84
N LEU A 262 2.75 -17.57 -18.34
CA LEU A 262 3.00 -17.45 -16.90
C LEU A 262 1.81 -16.76 -16.22
N THR A 263 1.51 -17.18 -14.99
CA THR A 263 0.54 -16.45 -14.15
C THR A 263 1.18 -15.19 -13.60
N SER A 264 0.38 -14.19 -13.21
CA SER A 264 0.89 -12.96 -12.57
C SER A 264 1.69 -13.25 -11.29
N LEU A 265 1.35 -14.32 -10.57
CA LEU A 265 2.13 -14.78 -9.42
C LEU A 265 3.52 -15.28 -9.86
N GLN A 266 3.60 -16.06 -10.93
CA GLN A 266 4.87 -16.55 -11.46
C GLN A 266 5.75 -15.40 -11.98
N GLU A 267 5.17 -14.42 -12.67
CA GLU A 267 5.85 -13.20 -13.10
C GLU A 267 6.40 -12.39 -11.90
N ALA A 268 5.60 -12.27 -10.84
CA ALA A 268 6.02 -11.60 -9.60
C ALA A 268 7.20 -12.34 -8.93
N VAL A 269 7.19 -13.67 -8.93
CA VAL A 269 8.30 -14.49 -8.41
C VAL A 269 9.57 -14.28 -9.22
N LEU A 270 9.49 -14.26 -10.56
CA LEU A 270 10.64 -13.98 -11.41
C LEU A 270 11.20 -12.57 -11.14
N THR A 271 10.33 -11.57 -11.06
CA THR A 271 10.71 -10.19 -10.72
C THR A 271 11.41 -10.11 -9.35
N ALA A 272 10.93 -10.86 -8.36
CA ALA A 272 11.54 -10.94 -7.04
C ALA A 272 12.93 -11.59 -7.06
N LEU A 273 13.18 -12.55 -7.95
CA LEU A 273 14.50 -13.16 -8.11
C LEU A 273 15.46 -12.26 -8.89
N ASP A 274 14.96 -11.50 -9.87
CA ASP A 274 15.78 -10.60 -10.68
C ASP A 274 16.40 -9.47 -9.85
N VAL A 275 15.72 -8.98 -8.82
CA VAL A 275 16.28 -7.93 -7.95
C VAL A 275 17.46 -8.42 -7.09
N LEU A 276 17.60 -9.73 -6.88
CA LEU A 276 18.74 -10.31 -6.15
C LEU A 276 20.02 -10.39 -6.99
N GLN A 277 19.91 -10.27 -8.32
CA GLN A 277 21.05 -10.34 -9.22
C GLN A 277 21.78 -8.98 -9.37
N LYS A 278 21.17 -7.91 -8.85
CA LYS A 278 21.68 -6.53 -8.91
C LYS A 278 22.39 -6.17 -7.61
#